data_AF-A0A1Y3ANJ3-F1
#
_entry.id   AF-A0A1Y3ANJ3-F1
#
_cell.length_a   1.000
_cell.length_b   1.000
_cell.length_c   1.000
_cell.angle_alpha   90.00
_cell.angle_beta   90.00
_cell.angle_gamma   90.00
#
_symmetry.space_group_name_H-M   'P 1'
#
loop_
_entity.id
_entity.type
_entity.pdbx_description
1 polymer ?
#
loop_
_entity_poly.entity_id
_entity_poly.type
_entity_poly.pdbx_seq_one_letter_code
_entity_poly.pdbx_strand_id
1 'polypeptide(L)'
;VIRAGVIENELKQSNDKPFDEVIRANIGDCHAMGQRPLTFLRQVLACSSDDSLLTSQHYPDDVKERTKLLLKHCGGQSVGAYSDSAGVEIIRKHCAEYITKRDGIESDWRDIVLTTGASE
;
A
#
# COMPACT_ATOMS: atom_id res chain seq x y z
N VAL A 1 -17.56 -14.85 10.48
CA VAL A 1 -17.21 -14.72 9.03
C VAL A 1 -17.96 -15.73 8.17
N ILE A 2 -17.81 -17.04 8.38
CA ILE A 2 -18.46 -18.08 7.53
C ILE A 2 -19.98 -17.89 7.46
N ARG A 3 -20.67 -17.76 8.61
CA ARG A 3 -22.14 -17.56 8.63
C ARG A 3 -22.59 -16.28 7.93
N ALA A 4 -21.81 -15.20 8.03
CA ALA A 4 -22.09 -13.94 7.34
C ALA A 4 -22.09 -14.13 5.81
N GLY A 5 -21.13 -14.89 5.27
CA GLY A 5 -21.10 -15.24 3.84
C GLY A 5 -22.28 -16.11 3.40
N VAL A 6 -22.77 -17.00 4.27
CA VAL A 6 -24.01 -17.75 3.99
C VAL A 6 -25.21 -16.80 3.91
N ILE A 7 -25.34 -15.85 4.84
CA ILE A 7 -26.43 -14.86 4.85
C ILE A 7 -26.37 -13.94 3.62
N GLU A 8 -25.18 -13.50 3.21
CA GLU A 8 -25.01 -12.73 1.95
C GLU A 8 -25.50 -13.51 0.73
N ASN A 9 -25.31 -14.83 0.70
CA ASN A 9 -25.84 -15.67 -0.39
C ASN A 9 -27.35 -15.89 -0.28
N GLU A 10 -27.88 -16.04 0.94
CA GLU A 10 -29.34 -16.10 1.19
C GLU A 10 -30.02 -14.81 0.66
N LEU A 11 -29.48 -13.62 0.98
CA LEU A 11 -29.99 -12.32 0.52
C LEU A 11 -29.99 -12.16 -1.01
N LYS A 12 -29.02 -12.75 -1.72
CA LYS A 12 -28.98 -12.75 -3.19
C LYS A 12 -30.06 -13.61 -3.83
N GLN A 13 -30.55 -14.62 -3.12
CA GLN A 13 -31.54 -15.58 -3.62
C GLN A 13 -32.97 -15.16 -3.27
N SER A 14 -33.20 -14.69 -2.04
CA SER A 14 -34.48 -14.13 -1.61
C SER A 14 -34.28 -13.02 -0.58
N ASN A 15 -35.15 -12.01 -0.58
CA ASN A 15 -35.11 -10.93 0.41
C ASN A 15 -35.93 -11.26 1.68
N ASP A 16 -35.79 -12.48 2.19
CA ASP A 16 -36.55 -12.97 3.35
C ASP A 16 -35.91 -12.57 4.70
N LYS A 17 -34.92 -11.67 4.68
CA LYS A 17 -34.25 -11.16 5.88
C LYS A 17 -34.80 -9.78 6.24
N PRO A 18 -34.77 -9.39 7.52
CA PRO A 18 -35.20 -8.05 7.96
C PRO A 18 -34.18 -6.93 7.65
N PHE A 19 -33.24 -7.17 6.73
CA PHE A 19 -32.17 -6.26 6.33
C PHE A 19 -31.74 -6.59 4.90
N ASP A 20 -31.26 -5.60 4.16
CA ASP A 20 -30.95 -5.75 2.73
C ASP A 20 -29.47 -6.09 2.46
N GLU A 21 -28.59 -5.91 3.45
CA GLU A 21 -27.15 -6.17 3.31
C GLU A 21 -26.49 -6.65 4.60
N VAL A 22 -25.31 -7.26 4.44
CA VAL A 22 -24.43 -7.63 5.56
C VAL A 22 -23.28 -6.64 5.61
N ILE A 23 -23.21 -5.87 6.70
CA ILE A 23 -22.10 -4.95 6.96
C ILE A 23 -20.98 -5.71 7.68
N ARG A 24 -19.79 -5.78 7.07
CA ARG A 24 -18.62 -6.47 7.63
C ARG A 24 -17.84 -5.60 8.60
N ALA A 25 -18.40 -5.40 9.80
CA ALA A 25 -17.76 -4.66 10.90
C ALA A 25 -16.80 -5.52 11.77
N ASN A 26 -16.32 -6.66 11.25
CA ASN A 26 -15.54 -7.65 12.01
C ASN A 26 -14.04 -7.59 11.74
N ILE A 27 -13.59 -6.78 10.79
CA ILE A 27 -12.17 -6.57 10.45
C ILE A 27 -11.99 -5.11 10.00
N GLY A 28 -10.85 -4.52 10.34
CA GLY A 28 -10.50 -3.15 9.95
C GLY A 28 -10.06 -3.05 8.49
N ASP A 29 -10.92 -3.40 7.53
CA ASP A 29 -10.67 -3.22 6.10
C ASP A 29 -11.36 -1.96 5.58
N CYS A 30 -10.72 -0.80 5.80
CA CYS A 30 -11.29 0.49 5.41
C CYS A 30 -11.54 0.58 3.90
N HIS A 31 -10.73 -0.06 3.06
CA HIS A 31 -10.90 -0.03 1.61
C HIS A 31 -12.13 -0.84 1.17
N ALA A 32 -12.37 -2.02 1.76
CA ALA A 32 -13.60 -2.78 1.54
C ALA A 32 -14.84 -1.99 2.00
N MET A 33 -14.68 -1.12 3.00
CA MET A 33 -15.72 -0.21 3.50
C MET A 33 -15.81 1.13 2.75
N GLY A 34 -15.19 1.25 1.57
CA GLY A 34 -15.36 2.41 0.68
C GLY A 34 -14.40 3.58 0.91
N GLN A 35 -13.37 3.42 1.74
CA GLN A 35 -12.31 4.43 1.84
C GLN A 35 -11.62 4.61 0.48
N ARG A 36 -11.70 5.83 -0.06
CA ARG A 36 -11.02 6.17 -1.31
C ARG A 36 -9.51 6.06 -1.13
N PRO A 37 -8.78 5.40 -2.04
CA PRO A 37 -7.33 5.33 -1.95
C PRO A 37 -6.66 6.70 -2.10
N LEU A 38 -5.50 6.86 -1.49
CA LEU A 38 -4.68 8.06 -1.65
C LEU A 38 -4.09 8.11 -3.07
N THR A 39 -4.42 9.16 -3.83
CA THR A 39 -4.05 9.32 -5.24
C THR A 39 -2.54 9.25 -5.46
N PHE A 40 -1.76 10.00 -4.68
CA PHE A 40 -0.29 10.03 -4.82
C PHE A 40 0.33 8.63 -4.71
N LEU A 41 -0.09 7.83 -3.73
CA LEU A 41 0.41 6.46 -3.53
C LEU A 41 0.07 5.56 -4.72
N ARG A 42 -1.17 5.65 -5.22
CA ARG A 42 -1.60 4.86 -6.39
C ARG A 42 -0.85 5.22 -7.66
N GLN A 43 -0.58 6.51 -7.86
CA GLN A 43 0.15 7.00 -9.01
C GLN A 43 1.63 6.58 -8.97
N VAL A 44 2.29 6.68 -7.81
CA VAL A 44 3.68 6.20 -7.64
C VAL A 44 3.77 4.70 -7.90
N LEU A 45 2.82 3.90 -7.38
CA LEU A 45 2.79 2.46 -7.64
C LEU A 45 2.63 2.17 -9.15
N ALA A 46 1.70 2.84 -9.82
CA ALA A 46 1.49 2.67 -11.26
C ALA A 46 2.75 2.98 -12.06
N CYS A 47 3.37 4.14 -11.84
CA CYS A 47 4.60 4.53 -12.53
C CYS A 47 5.81 3.65 -12.16
N SER A 48 5.81 3.02 -10.98
CA SER A 48 6.89 2.10 -10.58
C SER A 48 6.74 0.72 -11.24
N SER A 49 5.51 0.32 -11.57
CA SER A 49 5.21 -0.93 -12.28
C SER A 49 5.33 -0.80 -13.81
N ASP A 50 5.08 0.39 -14.35
CA ASP A 50 5.25 0.74 -15.76
C ASP A 50 5.93 2.11 -15.85
N ASP A 51 7.26 2.09 -16.03
CA ASP A 51 8.09 3.28 -16.06
C ASP A 51 7.89 4.14 -17.32
N SER A 52 7.27 3.59 -18.38
CA SER A 52 6.89 4.35 -19.57
C SER A 52 5.93 5.50 -19.23
N LEU A 53 5.15 5.34 -18.15
CA LEU A 53 4.22 6.34 -17.63
C LEU A 53 4.91 7.60 -17.10
N LEU A 54 6.22 7.55 -16.83
CA LEU A 54 6.98 8.73 -16.39
C LEU A 54 7.05 9.83 -17.44
N THR A 55 6.82 9.50 -18.72
CA THR A 55 6.78 10.46 -19.83
C THR A 55 5.40 11.09 -20.01
N SER A 56 4.36 10.55 -19.36
CA SER A 56 2.99 11.03 -19.51
C SER A 56 2.77 12.35 -18.80
N GLN A 57 2.06 13.27 -19.45
CA GLN A 57 1.60 14.54 -18.88
C GLN A 57 0.50 14.37 -17.81
N HIS A 58 -0.09 13.18 -17.70
CA HIS A 58 -1.17 12.91 -16.73
C HIS A 58 -0.66 12.68 -15.30
N TYR A 59 0.65 12.48 -15.12
CA TYR A 59 1.25 12.30 -13.80
C TYR A 59 1.96 13.59 -13.34
N PRO A 60 1.68 14.05 -12.12
CA PRO A 60 2.39 15.17 -11.49
C PRO A 60 3.90 14.95 -11.39
N ASP A 61 4.66 16.04 -11.32
CA ASP A 61 6.12 15.96 -11.27
C ASP A 61 6.64 15.32 -9.98
N ASP A 62 5.99 15.56 -8.84
CA ASP A 62 6.35 14.96 -7.56
C ASP A 62 6.17 13.43 -7.55
N VAL A 63 5.16 12.90 -8.25
CA VAL A 63 4.99 11.46 -8.49
C VAL A 63 6.15 10.90 -9.32
N LYS A 64 6.51 11.59 -10.40
CA LYS A 64 7.60 11.16 -11.29
C LYS A 64 8.94 11.18 -10.58
N GLU A 65 9.21 12.23 -9.81
CA GLU A 65 10.42 12.37 -8.99
C GLU A 65 10.50 11.28 -7.94
N ARG A 66 9.41 11.04 -7.19
CA ARG A 66 9.34 9.97 -6.20
C ARG A 66 9.59 8.60 -6.83
N THR A 67 8.99 8.32 -7.97
CA THR A 67 9.15 7.05 -8.68
C THR A 67 10.59 6.85 -9.15
N LYS A 68 11.19 7.86 -9.80
CA LYS A 68 12.59 7.81 -10.25
C LYS A 68 13.56 7.58 -9.08
N LEU A 69 13.32 8.22 -7.94
CA LEU A 69 14.11 8.01 -6.73
C LEU A 69 14.04 6.55 -6.25
N LEU A 70 12.84 5.97 -6.19
CA LEU A 70 12.63 4.60 -5.75
C LEU A 70 13.29 3.60 -6.71
N LEU A 71 13.03 3.70 -8.02
CA LEU A 71 13.59 2.80 -9.02
C LEU A 71 15.13 2.82 -9.02
N LYS A 72 15.77 3.99 -8.83
CA LYS A 72 17.24 4.09 -8.74
C LYS A 72 17.86 3.19 -7.66
N HIS A 73 17.11 2.87 -6.61
CA HIS A 73 17.58 2.03 -5.50
C HIS A 73 17.10 0.57 -5.60
N CYS A 74 16.32 0.23 -6.62
CA CYS A 74 15.98 -1.15 -6.94
C CYS A 74 17.04 -1.74 -7.89
N GLY A 75 17.33 -3.03 -7.73
CA GLY A 75 18.20 -3.75 -8.66
C GLY A 75 17.68 -3.64 -10.10
N GLY A 76 18.56 -3.30 -11.05
CA GLY A 76 18.18 -3.13 -12.46
C GLY A 76 17.11 -2.06 -12.71
N GLN A 77 16.90 -1.13 -11.76
CA GLN A 77 15.83 -0.12 -11.81
C GLN A 77 14.42 -0.71 -11.93
N SER A 78 14.19 -1.90 -11.38
CA SER A 78 12.91 -2.60 -11.46
C SER A 78 12.39 -2.99 -10.08
N VAL A 79 11.10 -2.74 -9.82
CA VAL A 79 10.41 -3.22 -8.61
C VAL A 79 10.25 -4.75 -8.56
N GLY A 80 10.57 -5.46 -9.64
CA GLY A 80 10.58 -6.93 -9.68
C GLY A 80 11.90 -7.56 -9.26
N ALA A 81 12.97 -6.77 -9.05
CA ALA A 81 14.25 -7.28 -8.59
C ALA A 81 14.21 -7.59 -7.08
N TYR A 82 14.98 -8.60 -6.66
CA TYR A 82 15.24 -8.84 -5.24
C TYR A 82 15.91 -7.62 -4.59
N SER A 83 15.48 -7.31 -3.36
CA SER A 83 16.18 -6.40 -2.46
C SER A 83 17.12 -7.15 -1.53
N ASP A 84 17.94 -6.42 -0.79
CA ASP A 84 18.56 -6.96 0.43
C ASP A 84 17.50 -7.54 1.36
N SER A 85 17.90 -8.48 2.21
CA SER A 85 16.98 -9.19 3.14
C SER A 85 16.26 -8.25 4.11
N ALA A 86 16.88 -7.13 4.48
CA ALA A 86 16.24 -6.11 5.31
C ALA A 86 15.31 -5.15 4.53
N GLY A 87 15.37 -5.19 3.19
CA GLY A 87 14.60 -4.33 2.30
C GLY A 87 15.41 -3.22 1.62
N VAL A 88 14.77 -2.52 0.69
CA VAL A 88 15.37 -1.46 -0.13
C VAL A 88 15.88 -0.31 0.75
N GLU A 89 17.17 0.04 0.60
CA GLU A 89 17.87 1.01 1.46
C GLU A 89 17.16 2.37 1.57
N ILE A 90 16.78 2.98 0.45
CA ILE A 90 16.14 4.30 0.46
C ILE A 90 14.79 4.29 1.18
N ILE A 91 14.07 3.17 1.12
CA ILE A 91 12.79 3.02 1.82
C ILE A 91 13.05 2.96 3.34
N ARG A 92 14.04 2.17 3.77
CA ARG A 92 14.45 2.09 5.18
C ARG A 92 14.91 3.45 5.73
N LYS A 93 15.65 4.22 4.94
CA LYS A 93 16.05 5.60 5.30
C LYS A 93 14.84 6.52 5.50
N HIS A 94 13.89 6.53 4.56
CA HIS A 94 12.66 7.32 4.72
C HIS A 94 11.82 6.87 5.93
N CYS A 95 11.79 5.57 6.27
CA CYS A 95 11.13 5.08 7.48
C CYS A 95 11.78 5.65 8.75
N ALA A 96 13.12 5.62 8.83
CA ALA A 96 13.86 6.19 9.94
C ALA A 96 13.68 7.71 10.06
N GLU A 97 13.69 8.44 8.93
CA GLU A 97 13.39 9.88 8.89
C GLU A 97 11.97 10.17 9.39
N TYR A 98 10.98 9.37 8.99
CA TYR A 98 9.60 9.50 9.45
C TYR A 98 9.49 9.28 10.97
N ILE A 99 10.10 8.21 11.50
CA ILE A 99 10.10 7.91 12.94
C ILE A 99 10.78 9.05 13.71
N THR A 100 11.93 9.51 13.23
CA THR A 100 12.67 10.63 13.83
C THR A 100 11.81 11.89 13.89
N LYS A 101 11.12 12.23 12.81
CA LYS A 101 10.24 13.41 12.76
C LYS A 101 9.01 13.27 13.67
N ARG A 102 8.45 12.05 13.79
CA ARG A 102 7.28 11.77 14.64
C ARG A 102 7.63 11.87 16.13
N ASP A 103 8.79 11.33 16.52
CA ASP A 103 9.15 11.12 17.92
C ASP A 103 10.12 12.18 18.47
N GLY A 104 10.81 12.93 17.59
CA GLY A 104 11.85 13.88 17.99
C GLY A 104 13.14 13.22 18.48
N ILE A 105 13.30 11.92 18.24
CA ILE A 105 14.44 11.09 18.66
C ILE A 105 15.05 10.45 17.40
N GLU A 106 16.36 10.49 17.26
CA GLU A 106 17.05 9.90 16.11
C GLU A 106 16.76 8.39 15.99
N SER A 107 16.36 7.96 14.79
CA SER A 107 16.19 6.56 14.41
C SER A 107 17.25 6.18 13.39
N ASP A 108 17.94 5.06 13.61
CA ASP A 108 18.89 4.51 12.63
C ASP A 108 18.15 3.66 11.59
N TRP A 109 18.39 3.92 10.30
CA TRP A 109 17.80 3.14 9.21
C TRP A 109 18.30 1.70 9.16
N ARG A 110 19.45 1.40 9.77
CA ARG A 110 20.02 0.04 9.87
C ARG A 110 19.22 -0.85 10.82
N ASP A 111 18.46 -0.25 11.73
CA ASP A 111 17.56 -0.96 12.64
C ASP A 111 16.17 -1.21 12.02
N ILE A 112 15.93 -0.73 10.79
CA ILE A 112 14.67 -0.91 10.08
C ILE A 112 14.74 -2.17 9.21
N VAL A 113 13.79 -3.07 9.41
CA VAL A 113 13.56 -4.26 8.58
C VAL A 113 12.17 -4.16 7.97
N LEU A 114 12.08 -4.27 6.64
CA LEU A 114 10.81 -4.25 5.92
C LEU A 114 10.23 -5.68 5.88
N THR A 115 8.93 -5.80 6.11
CA THR A 115 8.19 -7.07 6.06
C THR A 115 6.91 -6.94 5.21
N THR A 116 6.26 -8.05 4.90
CA THR A 116 4.99 -8.12 4.15
C THR A 116 3.80 -7.85 5.08
N GLY A 117 3.86 -6.71 5.77
CA GLY A 117 2.92 -6.35 6.82
C GLY A 117 3.36 -6.83 8.20
N ALA A 118 2.77 -6.25 9.24
CA ALA A 118 3.19 -6.46 10.63
C ALA A 118 2.92 -7.87 11.19
N SER A 119 2.17 -8.70 10.47
CA SER A 119 1.84 -10.08 10.90
C SER A 119 2.87 -11.11 10.50
N GLU A 120 3.76 -10.79 9.55
CA GLU A 120 4.93 -11.61 9.21
C GLU A 120 6.01 -11.42 10.28
#